data_AF-A0AAQ3PHF2-F1
#
_entry.id   AF-A0AAQ3PHF2-F1
#
_cell.length_a   1.000
_cell.length_b   1.000
_cell.length_c   1.000
_cell.angle_alpha   90.00
_cell.angle_beta   90.00
_cell.angle_gamma   90.00
#
_symmetry.space_group_name_H-M   'P 1'
#
loop_
_entity.id
_entity.type
_entity.pdbx_description
1 polymer ?
#
loop_
_entity_poly.entity_id
_entity_poly.type
_entity_poly.pdbx_seq_one_letter_code
_entity_poly.pdbx_strand_id
1 'polypeptide(L)'
;MLFVVVMDVLNSLFSLADAEGLLSALGPAVIKCRAFLYADDLVIFIRPSRRDVLALHAILEVFAGCTGLCTNLDKCSITPLHCSLEEVALDTLGCRLVQFSCTYLGIPLSYKRVPRSMEQAIVDKVALRIPKWKGNLLSLAGRTVLVKSTLSTIPVHVSIACGLSAWAIHAIDKLRRAFLWSGSDAMPSGKAKVAWLSVCRPVIYGGLGVRWLWFQRSGSQRMRSDLPSSSERLIRDLFRACVDIVLGDGRDNWLGGLALEVVAPNLFAAVPRRFHNRTVVEGLIDRRWIKDIKGHLSVLAVAEYVDVWERLQGVSVSDQPDRFIWRFTPDG
;
A
#
# COMPACT_ATOMS: atom_id res chain seq x y z
N MET A 1 -15.45 15.80 11.81
CA MET A 1 -16.33 14.61 11.69
C MET A 1 -17.51 14.89 10.78
N LEU A 2 -18.34 15.91 11.05
CA LEU A 2 -19.54 16.22 10.24
C LEU A 2 -19.23 16.36 8.72
N PHE A 3 -18.15 17.07 8.39
CA PHE A 3 -17.73 17.24 6.99
C PHE A 3 -17.44 15.92 6.27
N VAL A 4 -16.84 14.93 6.95
CA VAL A 4 -16.55 13.62 6.34
C VAL A 4 -17.84 12.87 6.02
N VAL A 5 -18.83 12.93 6.90
CA VAL A 5 -20.16 12.33 6.68
C VAL A 5 -20.85 12.99 5.49
N VAL A 6 -20.77 14.31 5.38
CA VAL A 6 -21.32 15.06 4.24
C VAL A 6 -20.63 14.67 2.93
N MET A 7 -19.30 14.52 2.93
CA MET A 7 -18.56 14.05 1.75
C MET A 7 -18.85 12.60 1.37
N ASP A 8 -19.24 11.76 2.32
CA ASP A 8 -19.69 10.38 2.04
C ASP A 8 -21.04 10.36 1.29
N VAL A 9 -21.90 11.36 1.50
CA VAL A 9 -23.11 11.57 0.68
C VAL A 9 -22.73 11.85 -0.77
N LEU A 10 -21.71 12.69 -1.02
CA LEU A 10 -21.23 12.94 -2.38
C LEU A 10 -20.71 11.65 -3.05
N ASN A 11 -19.95 10.84 -2.31
CA ASN A 11 -19.48 9.55 -2.80
C ASN A 11 -20.66 8.59 -3.11
N SER A 12 -21.70 8.62 -2.29
CA SER A 12 -22.93 7.85 -2.50
C SER A 12 -23.70 8.31 -3.74
N LEU A 13 -23.76 9.62 -4.03
CA LEU A 13 -24.36 10.14 -5.25
C LEU A 13 -23.63 9.64 -6.50
N PHE A 14 -22.30 9.62 -6.49
CA PHE A 14 -21.51 9.04 -7.59
C PHE A 14 -21.74 7.53 -7.75
N SER A 15 -21.82 6.80 -6.63
CA SER A 15 -22.09 5.35 -6.64
C SER A 15 -23.49 5.04 -7.18
N LEU A 16 -24.48 5.86 -6.85
CA LEU A 16 -25.83 5.76 -7.39
C LEU A 16 -25.86 6.07 -8.89
N ALA A 17 -25.19 7.15 -9.32
CA ALA A 17 -25.11 7.50 -10.74
C ALA A 17 -24.42 6.40 -11.58
N ASP A 18 -23.49 5.65 -10.98
CA ASP A 18 -22.89 4.46 -11.58
C ASP A 18 -23.86 3.29 -11.69
N ALA A 19 -24.59 3.00 -10.62
CA ALA A 19 -25.57 1.92 -10.60
C ALA A 19 -26.69 2.15 -11.63
N GLU A 20 -27.13 3.39 -11.81
CA GLU A 20 -28.16 3.81 -12.76
C GLU A 20 -27.63 4.00 -14.20
N GLY A 21 -26.32 3.83 -14.43
CA GLY A 21 -25.71 3.97 -15.76
C GLY A 21 -25.71 5.40 -16.31
N LEU A 22 -25.91 6.40 -15.45
CA LEU A 22 -25.85 7.83 -15.81
C LEU A 22 -24.43 8.23 -16.23
N LEU A 23 -23.43 7.61 -15.59
CA LEU A 23 -22.02 7.78 -15.93
C LEU A 23 -21.50 6.57 -16.71
N SER A 24 -20.62 6.81 -17.68
CA SER A 24 -20.05 5.74 -18.48
C SER A 24 -19.04 4.92 -17.66
N ALA A 25 -18.95 3.62 -17.95
CA ALA A 25 -18.03 2.72 -17.28
C ALA A 25 -16.56 3.12 -17.50
N LEU A 26 -15.80 3.22 -16.41
CA LEU A 26 -14.39 3.60 -16.41
C LEU A 26 -13.50 2.39 -16.75
N GLY A 27 -13.33 2.12 -18.04
CA GLY A 27 -12.32 1.16 -18.53
C GLY A 27 -12.41 -0.26 -17.94
N PRO A 28 -11.29 -0.98 -17.79
CA PRO A 28 -11.29 -2.35 -17.28
C PRO A 28 -11.74 -2.42 -15.81
N ALA A 29 -12.25 -3.59 -15.39
CA ALA A 29 -12.85 -3.89 -14.07
C ALA A 29 -11.95 -3.63 -12.83
N VAL A 30 -10.76 -3.06 -13.03
CA VAL A 30 -9.79 -2.67 -12.00
C VAL A 30 -10.19 -1.36 -11.32
N ILE A 31 -10.84 -0.43 -12.03
CA ILE A 31 -11.29 0.84 -11.45
C ILE A 31 -12.63 0.61 -10.77
N LYS A 32 -12.59 0.29 -9.47
CA LYS A 32 -13.79 0.02 -8.66
C LYS A 32 -14.50 1.28 -8.17
N CYS A 33 -13.78 2.41 -8.09
CA CYS A 33 -14.29 3.66 -7.56
C CYS A 33 -13.93 4.81 -8.50
N ARG A 34 -14.88 5.71 -8.76
CA ARG A 34 -14.64 6.92 -9.57
C ARG A 34 -14.22 8.14 -8.77
N ALA A 35 -14.62 8.23 -7.50
CA ALA A 35 -14.37 9.38 -6.65
C ALA A 35 -13.43 8.99 -5.49
N PHE A 36 -12.41 9.82 -5.27
CA PHE A 36 -11.47 9.69 -4.17
C PHE A 36 -11.51 11.00 -3.38
N LEU A 37 -11.87 10.91 -2.09
CA LEU A 37 -12.12 12.06 -1.24
C LEU A 37 -11.18 12.01 -0.03
N TYR A 38 -10.58 13.15 0.30
CA TYR A 38 -9.86 13.34 1.54
C TYR A 38 -10.05 14.77 2.02
N ALA A 39 -10.82 14.93 3.11
CA ALA A 39 -11.29 16.25 3.50
C ALA A 39 -11.86 17.00 2.27
N ASP A 40 -11.44 18.22 2.02
CA ASP A 40 -11.87 19.06 0.90
C ASP A 40 -11.23 18.71 -0.45
N ASP A 41 -10.21 17.85 -0.47
CA ASP A 41 -9.57 17.39 -1.70
C ASP A 41 -10.38 16.25 -2.35
N LEU A 42 -10.83 16.47 -3.59
CA LEU A 42 -11.64 15.53 -4.38
C LEU A 42 -10.99 15.27 -5.73
N VAL A 43 -10.80 13.99 -6.06
CA VAL A 43 -10.37 13.53 -7.39
C VAL A 43 -11.45 12.63 -7.97
N ILE A 44 -11.95 12.98 -9.15
CA ILE A 44 -12.99 12.23 -9.85
C ILE A 44 -12.49 11.80 -11.22
N PHE A 45 -12.72 10.53 -11.55
CA PHE A 45 -12.50 9.97 -12.87
C PHE A 45 -13.82 9.91 -13.65
N ILE A 46 -13.83 10.46 -14.86
CA ILE A 46 -14.97 10.40 -15.80
C ILE A 46 -14.43 10.09 -17.20
N ARG A 47 -15.28 9.59 -18.10
CA ARG A 47 -14.91 9.53 -19.51
C ARG A 47 -14.99 10.93 -20.14
N PRO A 48 -14.15 11.24 -21.14
CA PRO A 48 -14.22 12.50 -21.87
C PRO A 48 -15.41 12.47 -22.84
N SER A 49 -16.62 12.52 -22.30
CA SER A 49 -17.87 12.58 -23.06
C SER A 49 -18.78 13.64 -22.47
N ARG A 50 -19.50 14.35 -23.35
CA ARG A 50 -20.46 15.39 -22.96
C ARG A 50 -21.46 14.92 -21.92
N ARG A 51 -21.97 13.69 -22.10
CA ARG A 51 -22.93 13.06 -21.18
C ARG A 51 -22.37 12.94 -19.77
N ASP A 52 -21.16 12.40 -19.64
CA ASP A 52 -20.51 12.20 -18.34
C ASP A 52 -20.16 13.52 -17.66
N VAL A 53 -19.75 14.54 -18.43
CA VAL A 53 -19.48 15.88 -17.89
C VAL A 53 -20.76 16.55 -17.37
N LEU A 54 -21.85 16.48 -18.13
CA LEU A 54 -23.15 17.03 -17.71
C LEU A 54 -23.69 16.31 -16.47
N ALA A 55 -23.56 14.98 -16.42
CA ALA A 55 -23.93 14.19 -15.24
C ALA A 55 -23.08 14.57 -14.02
N LEU A 56 -21.77 14.78 -14.19
CA LEU A 56 -20.90 15.28 -13.13
C LEU A 56 -21.36 16.66 -12.64
N HIS A 57 -21.68 17.59 -13.54
CA HIS A 57 -22.20 18.91 -13.17
C HIS A 57 -23.48 18.81 -12.35
N ALA A 58 -24.45 18.03 -12.83
CA ALA A 58 -25.73 17.83 -12.14
C ALA A 58 -25.56 17.22 -10.75
N ILE A 59 -24.67 16.23 -10.58
CA ILE A 59 -24.39 15.64 -9.27
C ILE A 59 -23.80 16.68 -8.31
N LEU A 60 -22.84 17.48 -8.78
CA LEU A 60 -22.22 18.54 -7.97
C LEU A 60 -23.20 19.65 -7.61
N GLU A 61 -24.11 20.03 -8.52
CA GLU A 61 -25.17 21.01 -8.27
C GLU A 61 -26.20 20.51 -7.26
N VAL A 62 -26.66 19.26 -7.39
CA VAL A 62 -27.59 18.64 -6.42
C VAL A 62 -26.93 18.59 -5.05
N PHE A 63 -25.67 18.16 -4.98
CA PHE A 63 -24.91 18.13 -3.73
C PHE A 63 -24.77 19.52 -3.11
N ALA A 64 -24.40 20.53 -3.92
CA ALA A 64 -24.29 21.91 -3.47
C ALA A 64 -25.65 22.47 -3.00
N GLY A 65 -26.75 22.16 -3.70
CA GLY A 65 -28.10 22.56 -3.31
C GLY A 65 -28.57 21.94 -1.99
N CYS A 66 -28.19 20.69 -1.72
CA CYS A 66 -28.55 20.02 -0.48
C CYS A 66 -27.66 20.43 0.71
N THR A 67 -26.37 20.70 0.49
CA THR A 67 -25.38 20.88 1.57
C THR A 67 -24.93 22.33 1.77
N GLY A 68 -25.15 23.19 0.78
CA GLY A 68 -24.55 24.53 0.70
C GLY A 68 -23.06 24.53 0.34
N LEU A 69 -22.44 23.37 0.07
CA LEU A 69 -21.03 23.27 -0.29
C LEU A 69 -20.86 23.35 -1.82
N CYS A 70 -20.35 24.48 -2.29
CA CYS A 70 -20.09 24.72 -3.70
C CYS A 70 -18.66 24.36 -4.10
N THR A 71 -18.51 23.78 -5.29
CA THR A 71 -17.20 23.50 -5.90
C THR A 71 -16.46 24.80 -6.20
N ASN A 72 -15.21 24.91 -5.73
CA ASN A 72 -14.35 26.03 -6.06
C ASN A 72 -13.64 25.78 -7.41
N LEU A 73 -14.20 26.30 -8.49
CA LEU A 73 -13.69 26.08 -9.85
C LEU A 73 -12.28 26.63 -10.07
N ASP A 74 -11.86 27.67 -9.33
CA ASP A 74 -10.51 28.24 -9.43
C ASP A 74 -9.43 27.29 -8.89
N LYS A 75 -9.80 26.43 -7.92
CA LYS A 75 -8.95 25.38 -7.38
C LYS A 75 -9.06 24.06 -8.14
N CYS A 76 -10.10 23.90 -8.95
CA CYS A 76 -10.30 22.71 -9.76
C CYS A 76 -9.51 22.77 -11.06
N SER A 77 -9.03 21.60 -11.48
CA SER A 77 -8.41 21.45 -12.79
C SER A 77 -8.88 20.15 -13.43
N ILE A 78 -9.01 20.18 -14.75
CA ILE A 78 -9.32 19.01 -15.55
C ILE A 78 -8.03 18.60 -16.25
N THR A 79 -7.77 17.31 -16.23
CA THR A 79 -6.52 16.75 -16.71
C THR A 79 -6.80 15.53 -17.57
N PRO A 80 -6.40 15.52 -18.86
CA PRO A 80 -6.65 14.39 -19.73
C PRO A 80 -5.79 13.19 -19.32
N LEU A 81 -6.41 12.01 -19.34
CA LEU A 81 -5.78 10.72 -19.08
C LEU A 81 -5.89 9.86 -20.33
N HIS A 82 -4.77 9.67 -21.02
CA HIS A 82 -4.72 8.93 -22.29
C HIS A 82 -5.63 9.49 -23.40
N CYS A 83 -6.01 10.76 -23.32
CA CYS A 83 -6.75 11.51 -24.34
C CYS A 83 -6.03 12.84 -24.66
N SER A 84 -6.42 13.49 -25.75
CA SER A 84 -5.89 14.81 -26.11
C SER A 84 -6.57 15.92 -25.30
N LEU A 85 -5.91 17.08 -25.14
CA LEU A 85 -6.54 18.25 -24.51
C LEU A 85 -7.75 18.74 -25.31
N GLU A 86 -7.70 18.61 -26.64
CA GLU A 86 -8.76 19.04 -27.56
C GLU A 86 -10.05 18.23 -27.36
N GLU A 87 -9.93 16.92 -27.12
CA GLU A 87 -11.07 16.04 -26.78
C GLU A 87 -11.75 16.42 -25.45
N VAL A 88 -11.00 17.02 -24.53
CA VAL A 88 -11.51 17.44 -23.21
C VAL A 88 -11.96 18.90 -23.21
N ALA A 89 -11.48 19.71 -24.15
CA ALA A 89 -11.73 21.14 -24.22
C ALA A 89 -13.16 21.51 -24.66
N LEU A 90 -13.90 20.60 -25.28
CA LEU A 90 -15.23 20.90 -25.82
C LEU A 90 -16.31 21.13 -24.75
N ASP A 91 -16.16 20.57 -23.55
CA ASP A 91 -17.17 20.65 -22.47
C ASP A 91 -16.48 20.88 -21.12
N THR A 92 -15.87 22.05 -20.94
CA THR A 92 -15.21 22.36 -19.66
C THR A 92 -16.21 22.92 -18.65
N LEU A 93 -16.17 22.42 -17.42
CA LEU A 93 -16.93 22.91 -16.26
C LEU A 93 -16.47 24.32 -15.80
N GLY A 94 -15.93 25.16 -16.70
CA GLY A 94 -15.20 26.38 -16.35
C GLY A 94 -13.86 26.13 -15.61
N CYS A 95 -13.45 24.87 -15.47
CA CYS A 95 -12.20 24.49 -14.80
C CYS A 95 -10.99 24.67 -15.72
N ARG A 96 -9.82 24.92 -15.12
CA ARG A 96 -8.56 25.01 -15.86
C ARG A 96 -8.16 23.65 -16.44
N LEU A 97 -7.93 23.60 -17.76
CA LEU A 97 -7.26 22.46 -18.39
C LEU A 97 -5.76 22.48 -18.12
N VAL A 98 -5.24 21.37 -17.62
CA VAL A 98 -3.80 21.20 -17.32
C VAL A 98 -3.35 19.83 -17.86
N GLN A 99 -2.12 19.74 -18.38
CA GLN A 99 -1.54 18.44 -18.71
C GLN A 99 -1.35 17.59 -17.44
N PHE A 100 -1.27 16.27 -17.61
CA PHE A 100 -1.18 15.33 -16.50
C PHE A 100 0.10 15.44 -15.68
N SER A 101 0.04 16.30 -14.68
CA SER A 101 1.05 16.56 -13.66
C SER A 101 0.39 17.07 -12.37
N CYS A 102 -0.67 16.40 -11.91
CA CYS A 102 -1.36 16.81 -10.70
C CYS A 102 -0.66 16.26 -9.43
N THR A 103 -0.83 17.00 -8.33
CA THR A 103 -0.45 16.56 -6.99
C THR A 103 -1.72 16.32 -6.20
N TYR A 104 -1.85 15.14 -5.58
CA TYR A 104 -2.95 14.80 -4.69
C TYR A 104 -2.38 14.44 -3.32
N LEU A 105 -2.84 15.12 -2.26
CA LEU A 105 -2.31 14.95 -0.90
C LEU A 105 -0.79 15.17 -0.79
N GLY A 106 -0.26 16.06 -1.63
CA GLY A 106 1.18 16.33 -1.73
C GLY A 106 2.00 15.21 -2.40
N ILE A 107 1.34 14.17 -2.90
CA ILE A 107 1.91 13.09 -3.71
C ILE A 107 1.73 13.41 -5.18
N PRO A 108 2.81 13.40 -5.97
CA PRO A 108 2.70 13.56 -7.41
C PRO A 108 2.05 12.34 -8.08
N LEU A 109 0.97 12.57 -8.83
CA LEU A 109 0.35 11.51 -9.62
C LEU A 109 0.99 11.47 -11.01
N SER A 110 1.40 10.27 -11.44
CA SER A 110 1.93 10.03 -12.78
C SER A 110 1.52 8.62 -13.23
N TYR A 111 1.06 8.50 -14.48
CA TYR A 111 0.87 7.20 -15.14
C TYR A 111 2.18 6.64 -15.72
N LYS A 112 3.25 7.45 -15.71
CA LYS A 112 4.62 7.03 -16.01
C LYS A 112 5.43 6.99 -14.72
N ARG A 113 6.66 6.48 -14.81
CA ARG A 113 7.62 6.60 -13.71
C ARG A 113 7.80 8.07 -13.35
N VAL A 114 7.72 8.39 -12.06
CA VAL A 114 7.86 9.76 -11.56
C VAL A 114 9.20 10.34 -12.06
N PRO A 115 9.18 11.50 -12.75
CA PRO A 115 10.40 12.10 -13.27
C PRO A 115 11.28 12.59 -12.12
N ARG A 116 12.59 12.64 -12.38
CA ARG A 116 13.57 13.06 -11.37
C ARG A 116 13.31 14.46 -10.82
N SER A 117 12.78 15.38 -11.62
CA SER A 117 12.40 16.74 -11.17
C SER A 117 11.36 16.73 -10.05
N MET A 118 10.43 15.80 -10.11
CA MET A 118 9.35 15.65 -9.16
C MET A 118 9.80 14.89 -7.90
N GLU A 119 10.72 13.94 -8.06
CA GLU A 119 11.45 13.35 -6.93
C GLU A 119 12.34 14.37 -6.22
N GLN A 120 12.99 15.28 -6.96
CA GLN A 120 13.80 16.37 -6.39
C GLN A 120 12.96 17.26 -5.48
N ALA A 121 11.73 17.61 -5.86
CA ALA A 121 10.83 18.38 -5.00
C ALA A 121 10.57 17.69 -3.63
N ILE A 122 10.58 16.35 -3.58
CA ILE A 122 10.44 15.61 -2.33
C ILE A 122 11.73 15.68 -1.51
N VAL A 123 12.89 15.54 -2.16
CA VAL A 123 14.21 15.73 -1.53
C VAL A 123 14.30 17.14 -0.92
N ASP A 124 13.87 18.16 -1.67
CA ASP A 124 13.89 19.56 -1.24
C ASP A 124 12.95 19.79 -0.05
N LYS A 125 11.75 19.20 -0.06
CA LYS A 125 10.83 19.23 1.09
C LYS A 125 11.48 18.67 2.35
N VAL A 126 12.26 17.58 2.23
CA VAL A 126 13.02 17.00 3.37
C VAL A 126 14.15 17.94 3.80
N ALA A 127 14.91 18.48 2.84
CA ALA A 127 16.01 19.41 3.12
C ALA A 127 15.52 20.67 3.85
N LEU A 128 14.40 21.26 3.41
CA LEU A 128 13.80 22.46 3.98
C LEU A 128 13.32 22.30 5.44
N ARG A 129 13.18 21.07 5.94
CA ARG A 129 12.85 20.82 7.36
C ARG A 129 14.06 20.95 8.27
N ILE A 130 15.26 20.61 7.79
CA ILE A 130 16.47 20.48 8.60
C ILE A 130 16.90 21.81 9.26
N PRO A 131 17.01 22.94 8.54
CA PRO A 131 17.43 24.21 9.14
C PRO A 131 16.52 24.69 10.28
N LYS A 132 15.24 24.30 10.26
CA LYS A 132 14.22 24.77 11.21
C LYS A 132 14.45 24.27 12.64
N TRP A 133 15.17 23.17 12.81
CA TRP A 133 15.30 22.50 14.12
C TRP A 133 16.55 22.88 14.92
N LYS A 134 17.36 23.83 14.44
CA LYS A 134 18.63 24.23 15.07
C LYS A 134 19.41 22.99 15.55
N GLY A 135 19.64 22.02 14.66
CA GLY A 135 20.06 20.66 15.03
C GLY A 135 21.36 20.57 15.84
N ASN A 136 22.21 21.60 15.80
CA ASN A 136 23.41 21.72 16.64
C ASN A 136 23.10 21.86 18.14
N LEU A 137 21.90 22.31 18.50
CA LEU A 137 21.44 22.44 19.89
C LEU A 137 20.75 21.16 20.40
N LEU A 138 20.62 20.13 19.55
CA LEU A 138 19.92 18.90 19.88
C LEU A 138 20.91 17.77 20.21
N SER A 139 20.56 16.99 21.24
CA SER A 139 21.25 15.73 21.52
C SER A 139 21.11 14.74 20.36
N LEU A 140 21.98 13.72 20.31
CA LEU A 140 21.85 12.65 19.33
C LEU A 140 20.48 11.95 19.40
N ALA A 141 19.95 11.76 20.62
CA ALA A 141 18.62 11.20 20.84
C ALA A 141 17.53 12.12 20.26
N GLY A 142 17.59 13.43 20.54
CA GLY A 142 16.64 14.40 19.99
C GLY A 142 16.64 14.44 18.45
N ARG A 143 17.84 14.40 17.84
CA ARG A 143 17.98 14.30 16.38
C ARG A 143 17.42 12.98 15.85
N THR A 144 17.66 11.86 16.54
CA THR A 144 17.12 10.54 16.18
C THR A 144 15.60 10.54 16.15
N VAL A 145 14.95 11.17 17.14
CA VAL A 145 13.48 11.31 17.19
C VAL A 145 12.97 12.07 15.98
N LEU A 146 13.56 13.23 15.63
CA LEU A 146 13.15 14.02 14.46
C LEU A 146 13.40 13.30 13.13
N VAL A 147 14.51 12.56 13.03
CA VAL A 147 14.78 11.70 11.87
C VAL A 147 13.67 10.67 11.70
N LYS A 148 13.21 10.04 12.78
CA LYS A 148 12.12 9.04 12.74
C LYS A 148 10.76 9.67 12.46
N SER A 149 10.35 10.64 13.27
CA SER A 149 8.98 11.16 13.27
C SER A 149 8.68 12.04 12.06
N THR A 150 9.70 12.70 11.50
CA THR A 150 9.48 13.69 10.42
C THR A 150 10.25 13.36 9.15
N LEU A 151 11.59 13.23 9.21
CA LEU A 151 12.40 13.00 8.00
C LEU A 151 12.19 11.60 7.41
N SER A 152 11.69 10.65 8.21
CA SER A 152 11.33 9.31 7.73
C SER A 152 9.91 9.24 7.20
N THR A 153 8.96 9.92 7.85
CA THR A 153 7.54 9.90 7.48
C THR A 153 7.25 10.49 6.11
N ILE A 154 7.84 11.64 5.77
CA ILE A 154 7.61 12.33 4.48
C ILE A 154 7.86 11.40 3.28
N PRO A 155 9.05 10.82 3.11
CA PRO A 155 9.32 9.94 1.98
C PRO A 155 8.70 8.55 2.14
N VAL A 156 8.37 8.08 3.35
CA VAL A 156 7.58 6.84 3.51
C VAL A 156 6.21 7.01 2.86
N HIS A 157 5.49 8.08 3.21
CA HIS A 157 4.18 8.38 2.64
C HIS A 157 4.21 8.44 1.11
N VAL A 158 5.21 9.11 0.53
CA VAL A 158 5.34 9.22 -0.92
C VAL A 158 5.82 7.91 -1.57
N SER A 159 6.69 7.14 -0.90
CA SER A 159 7.21 5.89 -1.45
C SER A 159 6.14 4.80 -1.62
N ILE A 160 5.13 4.78 -0.74
CA ILE A 160 3.99 3.86 -0.83
C ILE A 160 3.23 4.07 -2.15
N ALA A 161 2.99 5.33 -2.53
CA ALA A 161 2.27 5.65 -3.76
C ALA A 161 3.16 5.56 -5.01
N CYS A 162 4.30 6.27 -5.00
CA CYS A 162 5.03 6.59 -6.22
C CYS A 162 6.25 5.72 -6.48
N GLY A 163 6.73 4.93 -5.52
CA GLY A 163 7.93 4.09 -5.68
C GLY A 163 9.17 4.88 -6.10
N LEU A 164 9.82 5.52 -5.12
CA LEU A 164 10.98 6.38 -5.33
C LEU A 164 12.16 5.67 -6.02
N SER A 165 12.87 6.38 -6.87
CA SER A 165 14.10 5.93 -7.51
C SER A 165 15.25 5.76 -6.50
N ALA A 166 16.19 4.87 -6.81
CA ALA A 166 17.40 4.67 -6.02
C ALA A 166 18.15 6.00 -5.77
N TRP A 167 18.15 6.90 -6.75
CA TRP A 167 18.74 8.23 -6.60
C TRP A 167 18.05 9.05 -5.50
N ALA A 168 16.72 9.17 -5.54
CA ALA A 168 15.96 9.97 -4.57
C ALA A 168 16.16 9.45 -3.15
N ILE A 169 16.14 8.13 -3.00
CA ILE A 169 16.43 7.40 -1.77
C ILE A 169 17.80 7.79 -1.23
N HIS A 170 18.83 7.69 -2.07
CA HIS A 170 20.20 8.03 -1.69
C HIS A 170 20.34 9.51 -1.30
N ALA A 171 19.66 10.42 -1.99
CA ALA A 171 19.66 11.84 -1.67
C ALA A 171 19.00 12.12 -0.29
N ILE A 172 17.85 11.50 -0.02
CA ILE A 172 17.16 11.61 1.28
C ILE A 172 18.00 11.01 2.40
N ASP A 173 18.59 9.84 2.20
CA ASP A 173 19.44 9.19 3.20
C ASP A 173 20.72 10.01 3.48
N LYS A 174 21.26 10.71 2.48
CA LYS A 174 22.36 11.66 2.68
C LYS A 174 21.95 12.78 3.64
N LEU A 175 20.77 13.38 3.45
CA LEU A 175 20.24 14.44 4.31
C LEU A 175 19.97 13.95 5.73
N ARG A 176 19.31 12.80 5.89
CA ARG A 176 19.03 12.21 7.21
C ARG A 176 20.31 11.86 7.97
N ARG A 177 21.29 11.28 7.27
CA ARG A 177 22.59 10.94 7.84
C ARG A 177 23.34 12.19 8.29
N ALA A 178 23.35 13.23 7.45
CA ALA A 178 23.95 14.50 7.81
C ALA A 178 23.27 15.07 9.06
N PHE A 179 21.94 15.16 9.05
CA PHE A 179 21.21 15.72 10.16
C PHE A 179 21.44 14.94 11.46
N LEU A 180 21.39 13.60 11.41
CA LEU A 180 21.61 12.74 12.58
C LEU A 180 22.97 12.97 13.23
N TRP A 181 24.04 13.06 12.42
CA TRP A 181 25.41 13.11 12.94
C TRP A 181 25.93 14.52 13.18
N SER A 182 25.64 15.47 12.29
CA SER A 182 26.14 16.85 12.39
C SER A 182 25.08 17.88 12.78
N GLY A 183 23.79 17.55 12.77
CA GLY A 183 22.73 18.51 13.12
C GLY A 183 22.44 19.52 12.00
N SER A 184 23.00 19.28 10.82
CA SER A 184 22.95 20.12 9.62
C SER A 184 22.61 19.27 8.39
N ASP A 185 22.32 19.92 7.27
CA ASP A 185 22.08 19.31 5.97
C ASP A 185 23.36 18.81 5.28
N ALA A 186 24.52 19.35 5.67
CA ALA A 186 25.83 18.92 5.23
C ALA A 186 26.59 18.17 6.34
N MET A 187 27.25 17.06 5.97
CA MET A 187 28.09 16.28 6.88
C MET A 187 29.57 16.43 6.52
N PRO A 188 30.39 17.06 7.38
CA PRO A 188 31.84 16.97 7.27
C PRO A 188 32.31 15.50 7.31
N SER A 189 33.35 15.17 6.54
CA SER A 189 33.94 13.82 6.55
C SER A 189 34.31 13.39 7.98
N GLY A 190 34.08 12.11 8.29
CA GLY A 190 34.50 11.51 9.57
C GLY A 190 33.56 11.70 10.78
N LYS A 191 32.44 12.44 10.67
CA LYS A 191 31.50 12.60 11.80
C LYS A 191 30.54 11.42 12.03
N ALA A 192 30.39 10.51 11.07
CA ALA A 192 29.52 9.35 11.22
C ALA A 192 30.17 8.28 12.11
N LYS A 193 29.61 8.06 13.30
CA LYS A 193 30.14 7.08 14.26
C LYS A 193 29.76 5.63 13.92
N VAL A 194 28.66 5.45 13.21
CA VAL A 194 28.10 4.13 12.86
C VAL A 194 27.67 4.12 11.40
N ALA A 195 27.89 3.00 10.73
CA ALA A 195 27.43 2.78 9.36
C ALA A 195 25.90 2.99 9.27
N TRP A 196 25.46 3.77 8.29
CA TRP A 196 24.04 4.13 8.14
C TRP A 196 23.11 2.92 8.06
N LEU A 197 23.54 1.85 7.40
CA LEU A 197 22.74 0.62 7.32
C LEU A 197 22.54 -0.04 8.68
N SER A 198 23.51 0.05 9.59
CA SER A 198 23.36 -0.43 10.96
C SER A 198 22.42 0.47 11.76
N VAL A 199 22.50 1.78 11.57
CA VAL A 199 21.57 2.75 12.18
C VAL A 199 20.12 2.49 11.78
N CYS A 200 19.88 2.12 10.52
CA CYS A 200 18.54 1.84 10.00
C CYS A 200 17.93 0.53 10.48
N ARG A 201 18.69 -0.35 11.15
CA ARG A 201 18.17 -1.63 11.67
C ARG A 201 17.14 -1.38 12.78
N PRO A 202 16.17 -2.29 12.99
CA PRO A 202 15.31 -2.27 14.16
C PRO A 202 16.10 -2.22 15.47
N VAL A 203 15.50 -1.64 16.51
CA VAL A 203 16.12 -1.50 17.83
C VAL A 203 16.50 -2.88 18.40
N ILE A 204 15.66 -3.89 18.20
CA ILE A 204 15.91 -5.28 18.59
C ILE A 204 17.17 -5.89 17.95
N TYR A 205 17.65 -5.33 16.83
CA TYR A 205 18.87 -5.77 16.14
C TYR A 205 20.03 -4.78 16.32
N GLY A 206 19.99 -3.96 17.38
CA GLY A 206 21.05 -3.01 17.74
C GLY A 206 21.11 -1.77 16.85
N GLY A 207 20.08 -1.49 16.06
CA GLY A 207 19.97 -0.26 15.28
C GLY A 207 19.20 0.84 16.01
N LEU A 208 19.02 1.98 15.35
CA LEU A 208 18.20 3.07 15.87
C LEU A 208 16.77 3.03 15.35
N GLY A 209 16.38 2.11 14.47
CA GLY A 209 15.01 2.06 13.93
C GLY A 209 14.66 3.24 13.01
N VAL A 210 15.66 3.85 12.38
CA VAL A 210 15.47 4.86 11.33
C VAL A 210 15.09 4.13 10.04
N ARG A 211 13.79 3.85 9.89
CA ARG A 211 13.29 2.80 8.99
C ARG A 211 12.92 3.37 7.61
N TRP A 212 13.52 2.82 6.55
CA TRP A 212 12.98 2.91 5.17
C TRP A 212 13.15 1.59 4.37
N LEU A 213 14.10 0.71 4.73
CA LEU A 213 14.75 -0.19 3.75
C LEU A 213 14.79 -1.69 4.04
N TRP A 214 14.27 -2.20 5.15
CA TRP A 214 14.30 -3.67 5.40
C TRP A 214 13.41 -4.46 4.40
N PHE A 215 12.61 -3.74 3.60
CA PHE A 215 11.78 -4.30 2.54
C PHE A 215 12.50 -4.47 1.18
N GLN A 216 13.57 -3.73 0.92
CA GLN A 216 14.14 -3.63 -0.43
C GLN A 216 15.49 -4.34 -0.59
N ARG A 217 16.05 -4.94 0.47
CA ARG A 217 17.43 -5.46 0.44
C ARG A 217 17.64 -6.93 0.78
N SER A 218 16.57 -7.69 1.04
CA SER A 218 16.69 -9.12 1.39
C SER A 218 15.96 -10.08 0.45
N GLY A 219 15.70 -9.69 -0.80
CA GLY A 219 15.15 -10.58 -1.82
C GLY A 219 15.46 -10.09 -3.22
N SER A 220 16.03 -10.98 -4.03
CA SER A 220 16.42 -10.75 -5.43
C SER A 220 15.23 -10.39 -6.31
N GLN A 221 15.43 -9.40 -7.19
CA GLN A 221 14.73 -9.12 -8.45
C GLN A 221 13.38 -8.35 -8.52
N ARG A 222 13.45 -7.34 -9.42
CA ARG A 222 12.45 -6.80 -10.38
C ARG A 222 11.34 -5.91 -9.80
N MET A 223 11.42 -4.59 -10.02
CA MET A 223 10.97 -3.88 -11.24
C MET A 223 9.43 -3.85 -11.32
N ARG A 224 8.87 -2.66 -11.10
CA ARG A 224 7.47 -2.35 -11.42
C ARG A 224 7.25 -2.50 -12.92
N SER A 225 6.58 -3.57 -13.29
CA SER A 225 5.87 -3.83 -14.55
C SER A 225 5.25 -5.21 -14.30
N ASP A 226 4.00 -5.38 -13.89
CA ASP A 226 2.78 -4.64 -14.24
C ASP A 226 1.79 -4.79 -13.08
N LEU A 227 0.90 -3.81 -12.85
CA LEU A 227 -0.29 -4.08 -12.05
C LEU A 227 -1.16 -5.07 -12.81
N PRO A 228 -1.31 -6.30 -12.31
CA PRO A 228 -2.63 -6.72 -11.88
C PRO A 228 -2.60 -7.29 -10.46
N SER A 229 -3.73 -7.16 -9.77
CA SER A 229 -4.04 -7.80 -8.49
C SER A 229 -3.50 -9.22 -8.43
N SER A 230 -2.35 -9.39 -7.80
CA SER A 230 -1.84 -10.68 -7.39
C SER A 230 -1.39 -10.47 -5.96
N SER A 231 -1.97 -11.23 -5.03
CA SER A 231 -1.55 -11.27 -3.64
C SER A 231 -0.04 -11.54 -3.60
N GLU A 232 0.77 -10.49 -3.41
CA GLU A 232 2.23 -10.62 -3.36
C GLU A 232 2.57 -11.67 -2.30
N ARG A 233 3.48 -12.59 -2.64
CA ARG A 233 3.96 -13.62 -1.69
C ARG A 233 4.39 -12.96 -0.39
N LEU A 234 4.98 -11.78 -0.49
CA LEU A 234 5.35 -11.00 0.66
C LEU A 234 4.17 -10.43 1.43
N ILE A 235 3.18 -9.80 0.79
CA ILE A 235 1.98 -9.29 1.50
C ILE A 235 1.28 -10.47 2.18
N ARG A 236 1.26 -11.64 1.53
CA ARG A 236 0.78 -12.88 2.13
C ARG A 236 1.64 -13.31 3.32
N ASP A 237 2.97 -13.24 3.23
CA ASP A 237 3.90 -13.58 4.32
C ASP A 237 3.85 -12.59 5.48
N LEU A 238 3.64 -11.30 5.20
CA LEU A 238 3.42 -10.25 6.18
C LEU A 238 2.06 -10.44 6.85
N PHE A 239 1.00 -10.69 6.09
CA PHE A 239 -0.31 -11.03 6.63
C PHE A 239 -0.24 -12.30 7.51
N ARG A 240 0.44 -13.35 7.04
CA ARG A 240 0.72 -14.60 7.78
C ARG A 240 1.48 -14.36 9.08
N ALA A 241 2.43 -13.43 9.10
CA ALA A 241 3.20 -13.13 10.31
C ALA A 241 2.37 -12.36 11.35
N CYS A 242 1.38 -11.60 10.89
CA CYS A 242 0.66 -10.60 11.68
C CYS A 242 -0.75 -11.02 12.12
N VAL A 243 -1.25 -12.17 11.65
CA VAL A 243 -2.64 -12.62 11.87
C VAL A 243 -2.66 -14.05 12.36
N ASP A 244 -3.37 -14.29 13.46
CA ASP A 244 -3.82 -15.61 13.89
C ASP A 244 -5.19 -15.91 13.26
N ILE A 245 -5.36 -17.12 12.72
CA ILE A 245 -6.62 -17.52 12.09
C ILE A 245 -7.26 -18.60 12.96
N VAL A 246 -8.52 -18.37 13.33
CA VAL A 246 -9.38 -19.37 13.96
C VAL A 246 -10.20 -20.04 12.87
N LEU A 247 -9.98 -21.34 12.68
CA LEU A 247 -10.67 -22.13 11.66
C LEU A 247 -12.18 -22.21 11.99
N GLY A 248 -12.99 -21.84 11.02
CA GLY A 248 -14.44 -21.91 11.01
C GLY A 248 -14.91 -22.92 9.95
N ASP A 249 -15.25 -22.46 8.76
CA ASP A 249 -15.83 -23.24 7.66
C ASP A 249 -14.78 -23.89 6.75
N GLY A 250 -13.49 -23.59 6.98
CA GLY A 250 -12.36 -24.28 6.36
C GLY A 250 -12.31 -24.13 4.84
N ARG A 251 -12.92 -23.07 4.30
CA ARG A 251 -12.86 -22.69 2.88
C ARG A 251 -11.51 -22.10 2.48
N ASP A 252 -10.64 -21.79 3.44
CA ASP A 252 -9.25 -21.45 3.20
C ASP A 252 -8.30 -22.66 3.39
N ASN A 253 -7.00 -22.48 3.10
CA ASN A 253 -6.00 -23.55 2.97
C ASN A 253 -5.02 -23.66 4.17
N TRP A 254 -5.49 -23.47 5.40
CA TRP A 254 -4.64 -23.30 6.60
C TRP A 254 -4.79 -24.39 7.68
N LEU A 255 -3.68 -24.74 8.32
CA LEU A 255 -3.63 -25.70 9.42
C LEU A 255 -3.06 -25.00 10.66
N GLY A 256 -3.90 -24.76 11.69
CA GLY A 256 -3.47 -24.15 12.95
C GLY A 256 -2.92 -22.71 12.83
N GLY A 257 -3.48 -21.90 11.92
CA GLY A 257 -3.07 -20.50 11.71
C GLY A 257 -1.84 -20.29 10.82
N LEU A 258 -1.24 -21.35 10.27
CA LEU A 258 -0.09 -21.28 9.34
C LEU A 258 -0.35 -22.09 8.06
N ALA A 259 0.30 -21.70 6.96
CA ALA A 259 0.21 -22.45 5.71
C ALA A 259 0.94 -23.78 5.86
N LEU A 260 0.46 -24.84 5.22
CA LEU A 260 1.13 -26.15 5.23
C LEU A 260 2.58 -26.06 4.72
N GLU A 261 2.85 -25.16 3.76
CA GLU A 261 4.20 -24.83 3.27
C GLU A 261 5.15 -24.35 4.38
N VAL A 262 4.63 -23.74 5.44
CA VAL A 262 5.41 -23.21 6.58
C VAL A 262 5.53 -24.25 7.69
N VAL A 263 4.46 -24.98 7.96
CA VAL A 263 4.42 -26.00 9.03
C VAL A 263 5.19 -27.26 8.64
N ALA A 264 5.11 -27.66 7.38
CA ALA A 264 5.63 -28.91 6.88
C ALA A 264 6.24 -28.72 5.47
N PRO A 265 7.35 -27.96 5.34
CA PRO A 265 7.92 -27.58 4.05
C PRO A 265 8.42 -28.77 3.23
N ASN A 266 8.99 -29.80 3.87
CA ASN A 266 9.52 -30.98 3.18
C ASN A 266 8.39 -31.90 2.70
N LEU A 267 7.31 -32.01 3.48
CA LEU A 267 6.09 -32.71 3.09
C LEU A 267 5.35 -31.97 1.97
N PHE A 268 5.26 -30.64 2.05
CA PHE A 268 4.63 -29.81 1.04
C PHE A 268 5.36 -29.88 -0.31
N ALA A 269 6.69 -30.01 -0.28
CA ALA A 269 7.50 -30.23 -1.48
C ALA A 269 7.21 -31.58 -2.17
N ALA A 270 6.72 -32.59 -1.43
CA ALA A 270 6.30 -33.88 -1.96
C ALA A 270 4.89 -33.86 -2.60
N VAL A 271 4.17 -32.73 -2.51
CA VAL A 271 2.85 -32.55 -3.12
C VAL A 271 2.98 -31.82 -4.48
N PRO A 272 2.42 -32.35 -5.58
CA PRO A 272 2.41 -31.66 -6.87
C PRO A 272 1.75 -30.29 -6.79
N ARG A 273 2.35 -29.28 -7.46
CA ARG A 273 1.90 -27.87 -7.43
C ARG A 273 0.40 -27.66 -7.71
N ARG A 274 -0.20 -28.51 -8.56
CA ARG A 274 -1.64 -28.45 -8.88
C ARG A 274 -2.57 -28.64 -7.68
N PHE A 275 -2.07 -29.19 -6.57
CA PHE A 275 -2.83 -29.42 -5.34
C PHE A 275 -2.52 -28.41 -4.23
N HIS A 276 -1.64 -27.43 -4.47
CA HIS A 276 -1.22 -26.44 -3.45
C HIS A 276 -2.32 -25.45 -3.03
N ASN A 277 -3.38 -25.32 -3.82
CA ASN A 277 -4.53 -24.44 -3.53
C ASN A 277 -5.73 -25.18 -2.94
N ARG A 278 -5.60 -26.45 -2.55
CA ARG A 278 -6.68 -27.23 -1.95
C ARG A 278 -7.09 -26.61 -0.60
N THR A 279 -8.39 -26.52 -0.35
CA THR A 279 -8.92 -26.03 0.93
C THR A 279 -8.82 -27.09 2.01
N VAL A 280 -8.91 -26.68 3.28
CA VAL A 280 -8.84 -27.60 4.42
C VAL A 280 -9.98 -28.60 4.39
N VAL A 281 -11.20 -28.15 4.05
CA VAL A 281 -12.38 -29.03 3.89
C VAL A 281 -12.14 -30.09 2.81
N GLU A 282 -11.66 -29.68 1.63
CA GLU A 282 -11.39 -30.62 0.53
C GLU A 282 -10.27 -31.62 0.86
N GLY A 283 -9.29 -31.20 1.65
CA GLY A 283 -8.18 -32.04 2.09
C GLY A 283 -8.61 -33.06 3.15
N LEU A 284 -9.45 -32.65 4.11
CA LEU A 284 -9.95 -33.47 5.21
C LEU A 284 -10.94 -34.54 4.76
N ILE A 285 -11.81 -34.23 3.79
CA ILE A 285 -12.76 -35.19 3.22
C ILE A 285 -12.01 -36.41 2.66
N ASP A 286 -12.38 -37.61 3.11
CA ASP A 286 -11.76 -38.90 2.77
C ASP A 286 -10.23 -38.96 2.92
N ARG A 287 -9.65 -38.07 3.74
CA ARG A 287 -8.20 -37.90 3.91
C ARG A 287 -7.46 -37.74 2.58
N ARG A 288 -8.05 -37.00 1.64
CA ARG A 288 -7.51 -36.81 0.28
C ARG A 288 -6.13 -36.18 0.26
N TRP A 289 -5.78 -35.37 1.26
CA TRP A 289 -4.46 -34.77 1.39
C TRP A 289 -3.31 -35.81 1.43
N ILE A 290 -3.55 -37.01 1.98
CA ILE A 290 -2.55 -38.10 1.97
C ILE A 290 -2.31 -38.58 0.54
N LYS A 291 -3.38 -38.68 -0.26
CA LYS A 291 -3.32 -39.21 -1.63
C LYS A 291 -2.57 -38.28 -2.59
N ASP A 292 -2.47 -37.00 -2.23
CA ASP A 292 -1.76 -35.98 -3.00
C ASP A 292 -0.24 -36.05 -2.80
N ILE A 293 0.23 -36.70 -1.74
CA ILE A 293 1.66 -36.90 -1.48
C ILE A 293 2.20 -37.89 -2.53
N LYS A 294 3.24 -37.50 -3.26
CA LYS A 294 3.84 -38.30 -4.33
C LYS A 294 5.36 -38.36 -4.20
N GLY A 295 5.93 -39.48 -4.64
CA GLY A 295 7.37 -39.71 -4.61
C GLY A 295 7.87 -40.29 -3.29
N HIS A 296 9.19 -40.40 -3.18
CA HIS A 296 9.85 -40.92 -1.99
C HIS A 296 9.92 -39.82 -0.93
N LEU A 297 9.44 -40.10 0.28
CA LEU A 297 9.53 -39.18 1.41
C LEU A 297 10.90 -39.29 2.09
N SER A 298 11.52 -38.15 2.34
CA SER A 298 12.70 -38.07 3.21
C SER A 298 12.30 -38.33 4.66
N VAL A 299 13.26 -38.68 5.52
CA VAL A 299 13.01 -38.86 6.97
C VAL A 299 12.37 -37.61 7.59
N LEU A 300 12.78 -36.42 7.16
CA LEU A 300 12.20 -35.15 7.60
C LEU A 300 10.74 -34.99 7.12
N ALA A 301 10.44 -35.37 5.87
CA ALA A 301 9.07 -35.31 5.36
C ALA A 301 8.14 -36.33 6.05
N VAL A 302 8.67 -37.49 6.49
CA VAL A 302 7.92 -38.47 7.29
C VAL A 302 7.63 -37.93 8.70
N ALA A 303 8.60 -37.27 9.34
CA ALA A 303 8.37 -36.63 10.64
C ALA A 303 7.32 -35.51 10.54
N GLU A 304 7.40 -34.67 9.50
CA GLU A 304 6.40 -33.64 9.22
C GLU A 304 5.02 -34.22 8.89
N TYR A 305 4.95 -35.37 8.20
CA TYR A 305 3.69 -36.08 7.95
C TYR A 305 2.99 -36.47 9.24
N VAL A 306 3.72 -37.00 10.23
CA VAL A 306 3.16 -37.40 11.53
C VAL A 306 2.68 -36.18 12.31
N ASP A 307 3.45 -35.08 12.32
CA ASP A 307 3.06 -33.82 12.99
C ASP A 307 1.79 -33.21 12.36
N VAL A 308 1.70 -33.19 11.03
CA VAL A 308 0.49 -32.74 10.31
C VAL A 308 -0.70 -33.66 10.58
N TRP A 309 -0.46 -34.98 10.61
CA TRP A 309 -1.47 -35.98 10.90
C TRP A 309 -2.09 -35.78 12.29
N GLU A 310 -1.26 -35.65 13.33
CA GLU A 310 -1.72 -35.41 14.70
C GLU A 310 -2.48 -34.09 14.83
N ARG A 311 -2.00 -33.02 14.19
CA ARG A 311 -2.69 -31.72 14.18
C ARG A 311 -4.06 -31.79 13.51
N LEU A 312 -4.22 -32.59 12.46
CA LEU A 312 -5.49 -32.76 11.75
C LEU A 312 -6.50 -33.62 12.51
N GLN A 313 -6.06 -34.49 13.44
CA GLN A 313 -6.98 -35.33 14.21
C GLN A 313 -7.92 -34.54 15.14
N GLY A 314 -7.52 -33.34 15.56
CA GLY A 314 -8.31 -32.47 16.44
C GLY A 314 -9.10 -31.38 15.73
N VAL A 315 -9.10 -31.33 14.39
CA VAL A 315 -9.75 -30.27 13.62
C VAL A 315 -11.21 -30.59 13.38
N SER A 316 -12.12 -29.81 13.96
CA SER A 316 -13.55 -29.81 13.64
C SER A 316 -13.92 -28.56 12.85
N VAL A 317 -14.49 -28.74 11.65
CA VAL A 317 -15.04 -27.65 10.83
C VAL A 317 -16.42 -27.25 11.37
N SER A 318 -16.75 -25.97 11.38
CA SER A 318 -18.04 -25.41 11.82
C SER A 318 -18.78 -24.68 10.70
N ASP A 319 -20.04 -24.31 10.90
CA ASP A 319 -20.82 -23.53 9.91
C ASP A 319 -20.52 -22.02 9.91
N GLN A 320 -19.59 -21.55 10.75
CA GLN A 320 -19.22 -20.13 10.85
C GLN A 320 -17.98 -19.85 9.99
N PRO A 321 -17.87 -18.67 9.34
CA PRO A 321 -16.72 -18.34 8.50
C PRO A 321 -15.41 -18.24 9.31
N ASP A 322 -14.29 -18.56 8.67
CA ASP A 322 -12.94 -18.41 9.25
C ASP A 322 -12.71 -16.99 9.81
N ARG A 323 -12.17 -16.87 11.03
CA ARG A 323 -11.97 -15.59 11.73
C ARG A 323 -10.49 -15.20 11.78
N PHE A 324 -10.19 -13.96 11.39
CA PHE A 324 -8.85 -13.37 11.44
C PHE A 324 -8.66 -12.52 12.69
N ILE A 325 -7.70 -12.85 13.54
CA ILE A 325 -7.32 -12.12 14.74
C ILE A 325 -5.95 -11.47 14.49
N TRP A 326 -5.90 -10.14 14.51
CA TRP A 326 -4.63 -9.42 14.34
C TRP A 326 -3.80 -9.51 15.62
N ARG A 327 -2.52 -9.91 15.48
CA ARG A 327 -1.60 -10.09 16.62
C ARG A 327 -1.16 -8.79 17.28
N PHE A 328 -1.39 -7.63 16.65
CA PHE A 328 -1.01 -6.33 17.19
C PHE A 328 -2.21 -5.62 17.81
N THR A 329 -1.99 -5.07 19.01
CA THR A 329 -2.92 -4.15 19.69
C THR A 329 -2.91 -2.77 19.02
N PRO A 330 -3.90 -1.90 19.30
CA PRO A 330 -3.96 -0.53 18.76
C PRO A 330 -2.70 0.31 19.05
N ASP A 331 -1.96 -0.05 20.11
CA ASP A 331 -0.75 0.63 20.57
C ASP A 331 0.55 0.04 20.02
N GLY A 332 0.48 -0.70 18.90
CA GLY A 332 1.64 -1.32 18.22
C GLY A 332 2.84 -0.39 18.05
#